data_AF-A0A392MEH4-F1
#
_entry.id   AF-A0A392MEH4-F1
#
_cell.length_a   1.000
_cell.length_b   1.000
_cell.length_c   1.000
_cell.angle_alpha   90.00
_cell.angle_beta   90.00
_cell.angle_gamma   90.00
#
_symmetry.space_group_name_H-M   'P 1'
#
loop_
_entity.id
_entity.type
_entity.pdbx_description
1 polymer ?
#
loop_
_entity_poly.entity_id
_entity_poly.type
_entity_poly.pdbx_seq_one_letter_code
_entity_poly.pdbx_strand_id
1 'polypeptide(L)'
;SFNDKPINEGFVGPLGQELFEKEQNDLLSDLVDIPRKACDGRINEFVKRARSAKIHAYIISHLKMEMPAMMGKAKVQQRLIDNLEDEFRKVQREFHLPVGDFPNVDHFRDVLSSYSIDKFDKLKPKMIQAVDDMLGYEIPELLKKFRNPYD
;
A
#
# COMPACT_ATOMS: atom_id res chain seq x y z
N SER A 1 -14.14 -31.61 -18.58
CA SER A 1 -13.11 -32.27 -17.71
C SER A 1 -11.76 -31.77 -18.15
N PHE A 2 -10.89 -31.29 -17.24
CA PHE A 2 -9.55 -30.78 -17.58
C PHE A 2 -8.55 -31.92 -17.79
N ASN A 3 -8.82 -32.78 -18.77
CA ASN A 3 -7.94 -33.86 -19.19
C ASN A 3 -8.10 -34.10 -20.69
N ASP A 4 -7.16 -34.83 -21.28
CA ASP A 4 -7.13 -35.11 -22.72
C ASP A 4 -8.19 -36.14 -23.17
N LYS A 5 -9.14 -36.49 -22.29
CA LYS A 5 -10.18 -37.47 -22.59
C LYS A 5 -11.36 -36.76 -23.26
N PRO A 6 -11.99 -37.39 -24.27
CA PRO A 6 -13.18 -36.83 -24.90
C PRO A 6 -14.28 -36.59 -23.87
N ILE A 7 -15.02 -35.48 -24.03
CA ILE A 7 -16.14 -35.13 -23.16
C ILE A 7 -17.20 -36.23 -23.28
N ASN A 8 -17.74 -36.69 -22.15
CA ASN A 8 -18.79 -37.69 -22.17
C ASN A 8 -20.12 -37.04 -22.60
N GLU A 9 -20.37 -37.06 -23.90
CA GLU A 9 -21.54 -36.45 -24.58
C GLU A 9 -22.88 -36.94 -24.01
N GLY A 10 -22.93 -38.14 -23.39
CA GLY A 10 -24.14 -38.69 -22.78
C GLY A 10 -24.55 -38.04 -21.45
N PHE A 11 -23.65 -37.32 -20.78
CA PHE A 11 -23.91 -36.65 -19.49
C PHE A 11 -24.06 -35.13 -19.65
N VAL A 12 -23.54 -34.58 -20.75
CA VAL A 12 -23.43 -33.15 -20.99
C VAL A 12 -24.02 -32.88 -22.36
N GLY A 13 -25.28 -32.43 -22.43
CA GLY A 13 -25.90 -32.04 -23.69
C GLY A 13 -25.11 -30.91 -24.40
N PRO A 14 -25.46 -30.55 -25.64
CA PRO A 14 -24.71 -29.59 -26.47
C PRO A 14 -24.42 -28.25 -25.78
N LEU A 15 -25.34 -27.77 -24.94
CA LEU A 15 -25.18 -26.55 -24.15
C LEU A 15 -24.05 -26.64 -23.09
N GLY A 16 -23.86 -27.83 -22.52
CA GLY A 16 -22.83 -28.03 -21.50
C GLY A 16 -21.44 -28.22 -22.11
N GLN A 17 -21.33 -28.73 -23.33
CA GLN A 17 -20.06 -28.81 -24.04
C GLN A 17 -19.50 -27.41 -24.34
N GLU A 18 -20.33 -26.51 -24.88
CA GLU A 18 -19.96 -25.12 -25.15
C GLU A 18 -19.54 -24.40 -23.85
N LEU A 19 -20.26 -24.62 -22.75
CA LEU A 19 -19.91 -24.06 -21.45
C LEU A 19 -18.57 -24.59 -20.93
N PHE A 20 -18.30 -25.89 -21.05
CA PHE A 20 -17.03 -26.48 -20.60
C PHE A 20 -15.84 -25.97 -21.41
N GLU A 21 -15.98 -25.85 -22.72
CA GLU A 21 -14.93 -25.30 -23.58
C GLU A 21 -14.65 -23.83 -23.25
N LYS A 22 -15.71 -23.05 -23.00
CA LYS A 22 -15.57 -21.66 -22.57
C LYS A 22 -14.84 -21.52 -21.23
N GLU A 23 -15.27 -22.26 -20.20
CA GLU A 23 -14.62 -22.25 -18.87
C GLU A 23 -13.16 -22.74 -18.94
N GLN A 24 -12.85 -23.68 -19.85
CA GLN A 24 -11.46 -24.11 -20.09
C GLN A 24 -10.61 -23.01 -20.71
N ASN A 25 -11.13 -22.34 -21.73
CA ASN A 25 -10.45 -21.22 -22.39
C ASN A 25 -10.24 -20.05 -21.44
N ASP A 26 -11.25 -19.72 -20.63
CA ASP A 26 -11.18 -18.67 -19.61
C ASP A 26 -10.08 -18.99 -18.57
N LEU A 27 -10.04 -20.24 -18.07
CA LEU A 27 -8.98 -20.67 -17.15
C LEU A 27 -7.59 -20.62 -17.78
N LEU A 28 -7.44 -21.08 -19.02
CA LEU A 28 -6.15 -21.05 -19.72
C LEU A 28 -5.66 -19.61 -19.94
N SER A 29 -6.57 -18.69 -20.30
CA SER A 29 -6.26 -17.26 -20.39
C SER A 29 -5.76 -16.72 -19.05
N ASP A 30 -6.44 -17.06 -17.96
CA ASP A 30 -6.04 -16.66 -16.61
C ASP A 30 -4.66 -17.21 -16.20
N LEU A 31 -4.35 -18.45 -16.56
CA LEU A 31 -3.05 -19.08 -16.29
C LEU A 31 -1.92 -18.40 -17.07
N VAL A 32 -2.14 -18.07 -18.34
CA VAL A 32 -1.18 -17.32 -19.17
C VAL A 32 -0.94 -15.92 -18.59
N ASP A 33 -1.96 -15.33 -17.98
CA ASP A 33 -1.90 -14.00 -17.36
C ASP A 33 -1.25 -13.95 -15.97
N ILE A 34 -0.98 -15.08 -15.32
CA ILE A 34 -0.41 -15.13 -13.96
C ILE A 34 0.87 -14.27 -13.82
N PRO A 35 1.87 -14.35 -14.71
CA PRO A 35 3.10 -13.56 -14.56
C PRO A 35 2.84 -12.04 -14.60
N ARG A 36 1.89 -11.61 -15.43
CA ARG A 36 1.45 -10.21 -15.54
C ARG A 36 0.73 -9.76 -14.26
N LYS A 37 -0.28 -10.53 -13.82
CA LYS A 37 -1.01 -10.27 -12.57
C LYS A 37 -0.06 -10.25 -11.36
N ALA A 38 0.97 -11.10 -11.34
CA ALA A 38 1.99 -11.11 -10.29
C ALA A 38 2.88 -9.84 -10.32
N CYS A 39 3.21 -9.31 -11.49
CA CYS A 39 3.93 -8.04 -11.64
C CYS A 39 3.09 -6.86 -11.12
N ASP A 40 1.83 -6.77 -11.55
CA ASP A 40 0.89 -5.73 -11.09
C ASP A 40 0.67 -5.79 -9.58
N GLY A 41 0.55 -7.00 -9.02
CA GLY A 41 0.48 -7.21 -7.58
C GLY A 41 1.70 -6.65 -6.83
N ARG A 42 2.92 -6.89 -7.34
CA ARG A 42 4.15 -6.36 -6.74
C ARG A 42 4.23 -4.84 -6.81
N ILE A 43 3.82 -4.24 -7.93
CA ILE A 43 3.79 -2.79 -8.09
C ILE A 43 2.77 -2.19 -7.11
N ASN A 44 1.60 -2.80 -6.97
CA ASN A 44 0.59 -2.34 -6.01
C ASN A 44 1.08 -2.39 -4.56
N GLU A 45 1.74 -3.47 -4.14
CA GLU A 45 2.34 -3.55 -2.80
C GLU A 45 3.45 -2.51 -2.59
N PHE A 46 4.26 -2.25 -3.62
CA PHE A 46 5.26 -1.19 -3.58
C PHE A 46 4.63 0.19 -3.40
N VAL A 47 3.59 0.50 -4.17
CA VAL A 47 2.82 1.76 -4.07
C VAL A 47 2.24 1.91 -2.66
N LYS A 48 1.58 0.86 -2.12
CA LYS A 48 1.03 0.88 -0.76
C LYS A 48 2.13 1.19 0.26
N ARG A 49 3.28 0.52 0.16
CA ARG A 49 4.42 0.73 1.05
C ARG A 49 4.99 2.15 0.97
N ALA A 50 5.11 2.70 -0.24
CA ALA A 50 5.60 4.06 -0.44
C ALA A 50 4.67 5.10 0.22
N ARG A 51 3.34 4.94 0.09
CA ARG A 51 2.37 5.79 0.78
C ARG A 51 2.47 5.65 2.30
N SER A 52 2.53 4.42 2.82
CA SER A 52 2.72 4.20 4.26
C SER A 52 4.01 4.83 4.79
N ALA A 53 5.11 4.76 4.03
CA ALA A 53 6.37 5.40 4.41
C ALA A 53 6.26 6.94 4.44
N LYS A 54 5.59 7.53 3.44
CA LYS A 54 5.31 8.97 3.40
C LYS A 54 4.47 9.41 4.62
N ILE A 55 3.41 8.68 4.95
CA ILE A 55 2.58 8.98 6.13
C ILE A 55 3.37 8.83 7.42
N HIS A 56 4.16 7.77 7.55
CA HIS A 56 5.04 7.58 8.70
C HIS A 56 6.00 8.76 8.87
N ALA A 57 6.59 9.27 7.79
CA ALA A 57 7.46 10.45 7.83
C ALA A 57 6.74 11.71 8.33
N TYR A 58 5.49 11.94 7.91
CA TYR A 58 4.69 13.06 8.43
C TYR A 58 4.36 12.90 9.91
N ILE A 59 3.95 11.72 10.35
CA ILE A 59 3.67 11.44 11.77
C ILE A 59 4.91 11.75 12.62
N ILE A 60 6.06 11.19 12.25
CA ILE A 60 7.31 11.38 12.99
C ILE A 60 7.71 12.85 13.03
N SER A 61 7.60 13.57 11.90
CA SER A 61 7.93 15.00 11.86
C SER A 61 6.96 15.83 12.70
N HIS A 62 5.66 15.53 12.67
CA HIS A 62 4.64 16.21 13.48
C HIS A 62 4.94 16.05 14.97
N LEU A 63 5.15 14.82 15.42
CA LEU A 63 5.52 14.54 16.81
C LEU A 63 6.81 15.24 17.21
N LYS A 64 7.80 15.28 16.31
CA LYS A 64 9.07 16.01 16.53
C LYS A 64 8.85 17.53 16.67
N MET A 65 7.92 18.12 15.93
CA MET A 65 7.59 19.54 15.99
C MET A 65 6.84 19.91 17.28
N GLU A 66 6.02 19.00 17.80
CA GLU A 66 5.31 19.19 19.08
C GLU A 66 6.22 19.07 20.32
N MET A 67 7.44 18.56 20.18
CA MET A 67 8.38 18.41 21.31
C MET A 67 9.00 19.75 21.72
N PRO A 68 9.13 20.01 23.04
CA PRO A 68 9.79 21.22 23.54
C PRO A 68 11.30 21.14 23.35
N ALA A 69 11.93 22.29 23.04
CA ALA A 69 13.38 22.35 22.82
C ALA A 69 14.21 22.15 24.11
N MET A 70 13.71 22.60 25.27
CA MET A 70 14.47 22.66 26.51
C MET A 70 13.88 21.78 27.62
N MET A 71 12.82 22.23 28.29
CA MET A 71 12.28 21.61 29.51
C MET A 71 10.94 20.91 29.24
N GLY A 72 10.64 19.86 30.02
CA GLY A 72 9.34 19.18 29.99
C GLY A 72 9.21 18.08 28.92
N LYS A 73 10.31 17.69 28.27
CA LYS A 73 10.34 16.69 27.19
C LYS A 73 9.61 15.39 27.54
N ALA A 74 9.91 14.79 28.70
CA ALA A 74 9.28 13.53 29.12
C ALA A 74 7.76 13.65 29.27
N LYS A 75 7.29 14.76 29.89
CA LYS A 75 5.86 15.01 30.08
C LYS A 75 5.14 15.24 28.75
N VAL A 76 5.75 15.97 27.82
CA VAL A 76 5.17 16.21 26.49
C VAL A 76 5.17 14.94 25.66
N GLN A 77 6.25 14.16 25.68
CA GLN A 77 6.30 12.87 24.99
C GLN A 77 5.20 11.93 25.48
N GLN A 78 5.03 11.79 26.80
CA GLN A 78 3.95 10.97 27.36
C GLN A 78 2.58 11.47 26.88
N ARG A 79 2.33 12.80 26.95
CA ARG A 79 1.08 13.40 26.44
C ARG A 79 0.84 13.09 24.96
N LEU A 80 1.87 13.15 24.11
CA LEU A 80 1.76 12.86 22.68
C LEU A 80 1.45 11.38 22.42
N ILE A 81 2.05 10.47 23.19
CA ILE A 81 1.80 9.03 23.14
C ILE A 81 0.36 8.72 23.61
N ASP A 82 -0.07 9.32 24.71
CA ASP A 82 -1.41 9.10 25.27
C ASP A 82 -2.51 9.59 24.29
N ASN A 83 -2.26 10.70 23.60
CA ASN A 83 -3.20 11.30 22.64
C ASN A 83 -2.85 11.01 21.17
N LEU A 84 -2.14 9.92 20.90
CA LEU A 84 -1.59 9.62 19.58
C LEU A 84 -2.65 9.57 18.46
N GLU A 85 -3.87 9.11 18.77
CA GLU A 85 -4.98 9.09 17.81
C GLU A 85 -5.36 10.49 17.33
N ASP A 86 -5.40 11.47 18.23
CA ASP A 86 -5.68 12.85 17.88
C ASP A 86 -4.51 13.49 17.13
N GLU A 87 -3.27 13.12 17.45
CA GLU A 87 -2.10 13.54 16.67
C GLU A 87 -2.17 12.99 15.23
N PHE A 88 -2.61 11.74 15.03
CA PHE A 88 -2.83 11.18 13.69
C PHE A 88 -3.92 11.95 12.94
N ARG A 89 -5.03 12.30 13.59
CA ARG A 89 -6.11 13.10 12.99
C ARG A 89 -5.66 14.52 12.62
N LYS A 90 -4.71 15.12 13.35
CA LYS A 90 -4.11 16.41 12.98
C LYS A 90 -3.29 16.26 11.70
N VAL A 91 -2.37 15.30 11.66
CA VAL A 91 -1.55 14.98 10.49
C VAL A 91 -2.42 14.68 9.26
N GLN A 92 -3.48 13.90 9.45
CA GLN A 92 -4.40 13.56 8.38
C GLN A 92 -5.05 14.80 7.77
N ARG A 93 -5.53 15.74 8.61
CA ARG A 93 -6.19 16.97 8.16
C ARG A 93 -5.22 17.95 7.52
N GLU A 94 -4.03 18.09 8.10
CA GLU A 94 -3.01 19.04 7.63
C GLU A 94 -2.49 18.67 6.24
N PHE A 95 -2.25 17.38 5.98
CA PHE A 95 -1.65 16.91 4.73
C PHE A 95 -2.67 16.20 3.80
N HIS A 96 -3.96 16.25 4.12
CA HIS A 96 -5.05 15.63 3.34
C HIS A 96 -4.82 14.14 3.03
N LEU A 97 -4.39 13.39 4.04
CA LEU A 97 -3.98 11.99 3.87
C LEU A 97 -5.17 11.01 3.97
N PRO A 98 -5.17 9.93 3.19
CA PRO A 98 -6.20 8.89 3.28
C PRO A 98 -6.06 8.10 4.58
N VAL A 99 -7.18 7.87 5.27
CA VAL A 99 -7.21 7.16 6.56
C VAL A 99 -6.68 5.72 6.47
N GLY A 100 -6.91 5.05 5.34
CA GLY A 100 -6.56 3.63 5.17
C GLY A 100 -5.07 3.34 5.11
N ASP A 101 -4.24 4.35 4.87
CA ASP A 101 -2.78 4.18 4.82
C ASP A 101 -2.12 4.46 6.20
N PHE A 102 -2.88 4.90 7.22
CA PHE A 102 -2.37 5.11 8.57
C PHE A 102 -2.11 3.78 9.30
N PRO A 103 -1.05 3.70 10.11
CA PRO A 103 -0.76 2.51 10.90
C PRO A 103 -1.77 2.34 12.05
N ASN A 104 -1.85 1.13 12.60
CA ASN A 104 -2.61 0.87 13.81
C ASN A 104 -2.04 1.69 14.99
N VAL A 105 -2.90 2.51 15.62
CA VAL A 105 -2.50 3.47 16.65
C VAL A 105 -1.91 2.78 17.87
N ASP A 106 -2.50 1.68 18.35
CA ASP A 106 -2.05 0.99 19.55
C ASP A 106 -0.68 0.36 19.34
N HIS A 107 -0.48 -0.35 18.23
CA HIS A 107 0.81 -0.91 17.87
C HIS A 107 1.87 0.19 17.69
N PHE A 108 1.51 1.31 17.06
CA PHE A 108 2.43 2.43 16.90
C PHE A 108 2.80 3.04 18.25
N ARG A 109 1.85 3.16 19.18
CA ARG A 109 2.07 3.67 20.54
C ARG A 109 3.08 2.80 21.29
N ASP A 110 2.91 1.48 21.25
CA ASP A 110 3.81 0.54 21.92
C ASP A 110 5.24 0.67 21.41
N VAL A 111 5.42 0.71 20.09
CA VAL A 111 6.75 0.88 19.47
C VAL A 111 7.33 2.25 19.81
N LEU A 112 6.54 3.33 19.63
CA LEU A 112 6.96 4.71 19.87
C LEU A 112 7.42 4.95 21.31
N SER A 113 6.84 4.25 22.29
CA SER A 113 7.20 4.37 23.71
C SER A 113 8.67 4.08 24.01
N SER A 114 9.32 3.25 23.19
CA SER A 114 10.74 2.88 23.31
C SER A 114 11.71 3.90 22.70
N TYR A 115 11.20 4.94 22.03
CA TYR A 115 12.02 5.96 21.36
C TYR A 115 11.97 7.31 22.09
N SER A 116 12.99 8.15 21.86
CA SER A 116 12.98 9.55 22.29
C SER A 116 12.55 10.44 21.13
N ILE A 117 11.34 11.01 21.19
CA ILE A 117 10.76 11.80 20.08
C ILE A 117 11.63 13.04 19.79
N ASP A 118 12.30 13.59 20.79
CA ASP A 118 13.21 14.72 20.61
C ASP A 118 14.48 14.39 19.82
N LYS A 119 14.75 13.11 19.52
CA LYS A 119 15.86 12.68 18.65
C LYS A 119 15.46 12.45 17.21
N PHE A 120 14.16 12.53 16.89
CA PHE A 120 13.72 12.34 15.52
C PHE A 120 14.20 13.45 14.59
N ASP A 121 14.39 13.07 13.32
CA ASP A 121 14.67 13.99 12.24
C ASP A 121 13.43 14.84 11.92
N LYS A 122 13.66 16.07 11.47
CA LYS A 122 12.61 16.89 10.86
C LYS A 122 12.29 16.34 9.46
N LEU A 123 11.07 16.62 8.98
CA LEU A 123 10.71 16.31 7.60
C LEU A 123 11.72 16.91 6.62
N LYS A 124 12.10 16.12 5.62
CA LYS A 124 12.97 16.55 4.52
C LYS A 124 12.10 16.69 3.27
N PRO A 125 11.66 17.92 2.89
CA PRO A 125 10.70 18.10 1.80
C PRO A 125 11.14 17.48 0.48
N LYS A 126 12.45 17.53 0.18
CA LYS A 126 13.03 16.90 -1.03
C LYS A 126 12.80 15.38 -1.09
N MET A 127 12.83 14.68 0.05
CA MET A 127 12.60 13.24 0.08
C MET A 127 11.13 12.90 -0.13
N ILE A 128 10.22 13.74 0.38
CA ILE A 128 8.78 13.60 0.16
C ILE A 128 8.46 13.85 -1.31
N GLN A 129 9.01 14.91 -1.90
CA GLN A 129 8.83 15.22 -3.32
C GLN A 129 9.30 14.06 -4.21
N ALA A 130 10.45 13.43 -3.90
CA ALA A 130 10.92 12.27 -4.65
C ALA A 130 9.93 11.09 -4.62
N VAL A 131 9.27 10.85 -3.47
CA VAL A 131 8.23 9.81 -3.37
C VAL A 131 6.99 10.21 -4.17
N ASP A 132 6.60 11.49 -4.13
CA ASP A 132 5.44 11.99 -4.86
C ASP A 132 5.65 11.96 -6.38
N ASP A 133 6.84 12.33 -6.85
CA ASP A 133 7.19 12.26 -8.27
C ASP A 133 7.21 10.81 -8.77
N MET A 134 7.76 9.91 -7.95
CA MET A 134 7.77 8.48 -8.24
C MET A 134 6.36 7.89 -8.34
N LEU A 135 5.48 8.24 -7.39
CA LEU A 135 4.08 7.78 -7.39
C LEU A 135 3.25 8.41 -8.51
N GLY A 136 3.46 9.70 -8.79
CA GLY A 136 2.65 10.49 -9.72
C GLY A 136 3.06 10.34 -11.20
N TYR A 137 4.34 10.07 -11.46
CA TYR A 137 4.88 10.05 -12.83
C TYR A 137 5.64 8.75 -13.14
N GLU A 138 6.61 8.36 -12.32
CA GLU A 138 7.54 7.26 -12.68
C GLU A 138 6.85 5.90 -12.73
N ILE A 139 6.00 5.58 -11.74
CA ILE A 139 5.24 4.32 -11.72
C ILE A 139 4.26 4.23 -12.88
N PRO A 140 3.40 5.24 -13.16
CA PRO A 140 2.55 5.23 -14.34
C PRO A 140 3.31 5.04 -15.66
N GLU A 141 4.46 5.72 -15.83
CA GLU A 141 5.31 5.55 -17.02
C GLU A 141 5.92 4.15 -17.11
N LEU A 142 6.32 3.57 -15.98
CA LEU A 142 6.82 2.20 -15.91
C LEU A 142 5.72 1.19 -16.32
N LEU A 143 4.49 1.37 -15.84
CA LEU A 143 3.35 0.52 -16.19
C LEU A 143 3.01 0.57 -17.69
N LYS A 144 3.16 1.73 -18.34
CA LYS A 144 3.02 1.84 -19.81
C LYS A 144 4.02 0.97 -20.56
N LYS A 145 5.25 0.84 -20.07
CA LYS A 145 6.30 0.00 -20.69
C LYS A 145 6.08 -1.49 -20.48
N PHE A 146 5.36 -1.87 -19.42
CA PHE A 146 4.96 -3.26 -19.18
C PHE A 146 3.72 -3.68 -19.95
N ARG A 147 2.96 -2.74 -20.53
CA ARG A 147 1.89 -3.10 -21.48
C ARG A 147 2.50 -3.71 -22.72
N ASN A 148 1.95 -4.85 -23.11
CA ASN A 148 2.38 -5.63 -24.26
C ASN A 148 2.24 -4.79 -25.54
N PRO A 149 3.26 -4.70 -26.42
CA PRO A 149 3.10 -4.06 -27.73
C PRO A 149 2.17 -4.84 -28.69
N TYR A 150 1.66 -6.00 -28.28
CA TYR A 150 0.71 -6.83 -29.03
C TYR A 150 -0.73 -6.77 -28.48
N ASP A 151 -1.05 -5.83 -27.58
CA ASP A 151 -2.43 -5.39 -27.32
C ASP A 151 -2.90 -4.37 -28.38
#